data_AF-A0A2G6MVY0-F1
#
_entry.id   AF-A0A2G6MVY0-F1
#
_cell.length_a   1.000
_cell.length_b   1.000
_cell.length_c   1.000
_cell.angle_alpha   90.00
_cell.angle_beta   90.00
_cell.angle_gamma   90.00
#
_symmetry.space_group_name_H-M   'P 1'
#
loop_
_entity.id
_entity.type
_entity.pdbx_description
1 polymer ?
#
loop_
_entity_poly.entity_id
_entity_poly.type
_entity_poly.pdbx_seq_one_letter_code
_entity_poly.pdbx_strand_id
1 'polypeptide(L)' 'RTLLAHRALWGVEPRPETAALCRLTHQENALYNKLRDNHWGERLRLEQERIGFDFLRDVLDTI' A
#
# COMPACT_ATOMS: atom_id res chain seq x y z
N ARG A 1 5.25 2.25 -6.29
CA ARG A 1 4.54 2.54 -7.57
C ARG A 1 3.04 2.30 -7.44
N THR A 2 2.60 1.07 -7.14
CA THR A 2 1.17 0.68 -7.06
C THR A 2 0.31 1.55 -6.13
N LEU A 3 0.73 1.76 -4.88
CA LEU A 3 -0.02 2.54 -3.88
C LEU A 3 -0.36 3.96 -4.38
N LEU A 4 0.65 4.70 -4.84
CA LEU A 4 0.50 6.08 -5.28
C LEU A 4 -0.20 6.21 -6.64
N ALA A 5 -0.10 5.19 -7.50
CA ALA A 5 -0.80 5.17 -8.78
C ALA A 5 -2.32 5.04 -8.62
N HIS A 6 -2.78 4.46 -7.51
CA HIS A 6 -4.19 4.16 -7.26
C HIS A 6 -4.79 4.97 -6.10
N ARG A 7 -4.48 6.27 -6.03
CA ARG A 7 -5.05 7.18 -5.01
C ARG A 7 -6.57 7.16 -4.95
N ALA A 8 -7.23 7.01 -6.10
CA ALA A 8 -8.68 6.91 -6.21
C ALA A 8 -9.26 5.63 -5.55
N LEU A 9 -8.41 4.64 -5.26
CA LEU A 9 -8.78 3.38 -4.59
C LEU A 9 -8.33 3.36 -3.12
N TRP A 10 -7.96 4.51 -2.56
CA TRP A 10 -7.68 4.61 -1.14
C TRP A 10 -8.97 4.62 -0.33
N GLY A 11 -8.97 3.81 0.72
CA GLY A 11 -10.00 3.75 1.74
C GLY A 11 -9.41 4.05 3.13
N VAL A 12 -10.24 3.82 4.14
CA VAL A 12 -9.87 3.93 5.55
C VAL A 12 -9.86 2.53 6.14
N GLU A 13 -8.72 2.13 6.71
CA GLU A 13 -8.56 0.92 7.50
C GLU A 13 -9.18 1.16 8.89
N PRO A 14 -10.32 0.52 9.23
CA PRO A 14 -10.93 0.68 10.54
C PRO A 14 -10.04 0.18 11.67
N ARG A 15 -9.16 -0.80 11.42
CA ARG A 15 -8.28 -1.43 12.41
C ARG A 15 -6.85 -1.53 11.88
N PRO A 16 -6.09 -0.41 11.87
CA PRO A 16 -4.74 -0.41 11.31
C PRO A 16 -3.81 -1.28 12.15
N GLU A 17 -2.93 -2.02 11.47
CA GLU A 17 -1.83 -2.70 12.13
C GLU A 17 -0.82 -1.65 12.64
N THR A 18 -0.37 -1.83 13.89
CA THR A 18 0.55 -0.89 14.57
C THR A 18 1.79 -1.59 15.12
N ALA A 19 1.81 -2.92 15.14
CA ALA A 19 2.93 -3.71 15.62
C ALA A 19 4.19 -3.51 14.77
N ALA A 20 5.34 -3.79 15.36
CA ALA A 20 6.59 -3.89 14.62
C ALA A 20 6.62 -5.21 13.84
N LEU A 21 6.74 -5.13 12.51
CA LEU A 21 6.81 -6.29 11.63
C LEU A 21 8.28 -6.62 11.30
N CYS A 22 8.80 -7.70 11.90
CA CYS A 22 10.24 -8.03 11.86
C CYS A 22 10.70 -8.71 10.55
N ARG A 23 9.77 -9.16 9.69
CA ARG A 23 10.10 -9.92 8.46
C ARG A 23 10.02 -9.09 7.18
N LEU A 24 9.76 -7.78 7.30
CA LEU A 24 9.74 -6.88 6.15
C LEU A 24 11.17 -6.59 5.70
N THR A 25 11.38 -6.55 4.39
CA THR A 25 12.56 -5.92 3.80
C THR A 25 12.63 -4.44 4.20
N HIS A 26 13.79 -3.81 4.04
CA HIS A 26 13.96 -2.39 4.36
C HIS A 26 12.95 -1.49 3.61
N GLN A 27 12.70 -1.78 2.33
CA GLN A 27 11.77 -1.02 1.50
C GLN A 27 10.31 -1.20 1.96
N GLU A 28 9.91 -2.41 2.30
CA GLU A 28 8.57 -2.70 2.83
C GLU A 28 8.37 -2.05 4.20
N ASN A 29 9.36 -2.11 5.08
CA ASN A 29 9.30 -1.49 6.41
C ASN A 29 9.15 0.03 6.30
N ALA A 30 9.88 0.67 5.38
CA ALA A 30 9.76 2.10 5.12
C ALA A 30 8.37 2.48 4.59
N LEU A 31 7.78 1.65 3.71
CA LEU A 31 6.40 1.86 3.25
C LEU A 31 5.38 1.68 4.38
N TYR A 32 5.51 0.61 5.15
CA TYR A 32 4.63 0.29 6.28
C TYR A 32 4.65 1.41 7.34
N ASN A 33 5.82 1.91 7.74
CA ASN A 33 5.91 3.01 8.69
C ASN A 33 5.23 4.28 8.16
N LYS A 34 5.39 4.62 6.88
CA LYS A 34 4.68 5.76 6.28
C LYS A 34 3.16 5.62 6.32
N LEU A 35 2.64 4.40 6.13
CA LEU A 35 1.20 4.12 6.26
C LEU A 35 0.75 4.28 7.72
N ARG A 36 1.48 3.68 8.67
CA ARG A 36 1.18 3.75 10.10
C ARG A 36 1.23 5.18 10.64
N ASP A 37 2.19 5.96 10.17
CA ASP A 37 2.41 7.34 10.60
C ASP A 37 1.51 8.35 9.84
N ASN A 38 0.52 7.85 9.08
CA ASN A 38 -0.48 8.62 8.34
C ASN A 38 0.12 9.63 7.34
N HIS A 39 1.28 9.31 6.74
CA HIS A 39 2.03 10.24 5.90
C HIS A 39 1.25 10.74 4.66
N TRP A 40 0.37 9.92 4.09
CA TRP A 40 -0.45 10.28 2.92
C TRP A 40 -1.95 10.45 3.22
N GLY A 41 -2.39 10.10 4.42
CA GLY A 41 -3.80 10.08 4.80
C GLY A 41 -3.98 9.29 6.09
N GLU A 42 -5.06 9.60 6.83
CA GLU A 42 -5.38 8.92 8.08
C GLU A 42 -5.85 7.48 7.82
N ARG A 43 -5.19 6.51 8.47
CA ARG A 43 -5.50 5.07 8.42
C ARG A 43 -5.68 4.57 6.98
N LEU A 44 -4.77 4.92 6.10
CA LEU A 44 -4.91 4.64 4.67
C LEU A 44 -4.89 3.13 4.37
N ARG A 45 -5.92 2.63 3.69
CA ARG A 45 -5.96 1.29 3.07
C ARG A 45 -5.95 1.43 1.55
N LEU A 46 -5.25 0.54 0.86
CA LEU A 46 -5.41 0.37 -0.58
C LEU A 46 -6.40 -0.78 -0.84
N GLU A 47 -7.51 -0.50 -1.52
CA GLU A 47 -8.47 -1.51 -1.95
C GLU A 47 -7.93 -2.26 -3.18
N GLN A 48 -6.97 -3.16 -2.94
CA GLN A 48 -6.21 -3.87 -3.96
C GLN A 48 -7.11 -4.71 -4.89
N GLU A 49 -8.21 -5.23 -4.38
CA GLU A 49 -9.21 -5.98 -5.12
C GLU A 49 -9.89 -5.16 -6.24
N ARG A 50 -9.79 -3.82 -6.19
CA ARG A 50 -10.33 -2.91 -7.21
C ARG A 50 -9.30 -2.54 -8.28
N ILE A 51 -8.04 -2.99 -8.15
CA ILE A 51 -7.01 -2.74 -9.15
C ILE A 51 -7.26 -3.67 -10.34
N GLY A 52 -7.40 -3.09 -11.54
CA GLY A 52 -7.61 -3.84 -12.76
C GLY A 52 -6.45 -4.79 -13.06
N PHE A 53 -6.77 -6.00 -13.55
CA PHE A 53 -5.76 -7.03 -13.85
C PHE A 53 -4.77 -6.59 -14.94
N ASP A 54 -5.18 -5.72 -15.85
CA ASP A 54 -4.27 -5.14 -16.87
C ASP A 54 -3.10 -4.37 -16.23
N PHE A 55 -3.33 -3.63 -15.14
CA PHE A 55 -2.25 -2.93 -14.43
C PHE A 55 -1.22 -3.91 -13.86
N LEU A 56 -1.67 -5.06 -13.35
CA LEU A 56 -0.78 -6.10 -12.84
C LEU A 56 0.10 -6.66 -13.97
N ARG A 57 -0.51 -6.99 -15.12
CA ARG A 57 0.22 -7.46 -16.31
C ARG A 57 1.29 -6.45 -16.73
N ASP A 58 0.91 -5.18 -16.89
CA ASP A 58 1.83 -4.13 -17.31
C ASP A 58 3.03 -4.01 -16.35
N VAL A 59 2.79 -4.09 -15.03
CA VAL A 59 3.85 -4.01 -14.03
C VAL A 59 4.77 -5.23 -14.07
N LEU A 60 4.22 -6.44 -14.22
CA LEU A 60 5.02 -7.67 -14.31
C LEU A 60 5.92 -7.68 -15.55
N ASP A 61 5.42 -7.15 -16.67
CA ASP A 61 6.20 -7.03 -17.91
C ASP A 61 7.31 -5.95 -17.81
N THR A 62 7.29 -5.09 -16.78
CA THR A 62 8.32 -4.08 -16.53
C THR A 62 9.39 -4.48 -15.50
N ILE A 63 9.28 -5.66 -14.89
CA ILE A 63 10.22 -6.17 -13.86
C ILE A 63 11.23 -7.12 -14.50
#